data_AF-A0A3N0BZN1-F1
#
_entry.id   AF-A0A3N0BZN1-F1
#
_cell.length_a   1.000
_cell.length_b   1.000
_cell.length_c   1.000
_cell.angle_alpha   90.00
_cell.angle_beta   90.00
_cell.angle_gamma   90.00
#
_symmetry.space_group_name_H-M   'P 1'
#
loop_
_entity.id
_entity.type
_entity.pdbx_description
1 polymer ?
#
loop_
_entity_poly.entity_id
_entity_poly.type
_entity_poly.pdbx_seq_one_letter_code
_entity_poly.pdbx_strand_id
1 'polypeptide(L)'
;MRTFVSAAAVLIGLVLAAVAVPAMWADRNVVQEGGFVALTAPLGKDPAFQKRLAAATVDTLMSGDLIPDYLMALARPVLETAADSLTGLPDYPSAWAETVRKSHRLSFADPGTLPPEADATTLTLDIGPLVGLLAKQVADSTKLPVEAPDQVLIDVGEPTQRQVIERVSAFAPMGYAVTAAAGIAFAIALVAARRRWSVLAGTGAGALVLAGLWKLAADAAAGAAIATSSAEKVAGTFTKEFAAAATASFEQWILVAAVAGAALLVIGLIARSVGARRRVSGGA
;
A
#
# COMPACT_ATOMS: atom_id res chain seq x y z
N MET A 1 -32.09 27.81 10.14
CA MET A 1 -32.13 26.33 10.01
C MET A 1 -31.47 25.82 8.72
N ARG A 2 -31.99 26.12 7.52
CA ARG A 2 -31.46 25.56 6.24
C ARG A 2 -29.96 25.78 5.97
N THR A 3 -29.43 26.95 6.31
CA THR A 3 -27.98 27.27 6.17
C THR A 3 -27.10 26.50 7.15
N PHE A 4 -27.59 26.31 8.39
CA PHE A 4 -26.90 25.51 9.40
C PHE A 4 -26.85 24.04 9.00
N VAL A 5 -27.99 23.48 8.57
CA VAL A 5 -28.07 22.09 8.08
C VAL A 5 -27.13 21.86 6.90
N SER A 6 -27.08 22.78 5.92
CA SER A 6 -26.14 22.63 4.80
C SER A 6 -24.68 22.70 5.23
N ALA A 7 -24.33 23.57 6.19
CA ALA A 7 -22.96 23.69 6.67
C ALA A 7 -22.54 22.43 7.46
N ALA A 8 -23.41 21.95 8.36
CA ALA A 8 -23.18 20.72 9.11
C ALA A 8 -23.03 19.51 8.17
N ALA A 9 -23.88 19.40 7.15
CA ALA A 9 -23.82 18.32 6.18
C ALA A 9 -22.52 18.34 5.34
N VAL A 10 -22.01 19.53 4.97
CA VAL A 10 -20.68 19.64 4.32
C VAL A 10 -19.58 19.16 5.26
N LEU A 11 -19.58 19.60 6.52
CA LEU A 11 -18.56 19.19 7.49
C LEU A 11 -18.58 17.68 7.74
N ILE A 12 -19.76 17.09 7.92
CA ILE A 12 -19.92 15.64 8.05
C ILE A 12 -19.40 14.93 6.81
N GLY A 13 -19.78 15.38 5.60
CA GLY A 13 -19.28 14.82 4.36
C GLY A 13 -17.76 14.87 4.24
N LEU A 14 -17.13 15.97 4.65
CA LEU A 14 -15.68 16.12 4.68
C LEU A 14 -15.01 15.18 5.69
N VAL A 15 -15.55 15.06 6.91
CA VAL A 15 -15.03 14.13 7.92
C VAL A 15 -15.13 12.68 7.46
N LEU A 16 -16.27 12.29 6.86
CA LEU A 16 -16.44 10.96 6.30
C LEU A 16 -15.45 10.71 5.16
N ALA A 17 -15.31 11.67 4.24
CA ALA A 17 -14.33 11.58 3.14
C ALA A 17 -12.89 11.48 3.64
N ALA A 18 -12.54 12.21 4.71
CA ALA A 18 -11.21 12.22 5.32
C ALA A 18 -10.73 10.82 5.71
N VAL A 19 -11.65 9.96 6.15
CA VAL A 19 -11.35 8.57 6.56
C VAL A 19 -11.62 7.59 5.43
N ALA A 20 -12.67 7.81 4.63
CA ALA A 20 -13.07 6.88 3.58
C ALA A 20 -12.03 6.74 2.47
N VAL A 21 -11.37 7.82 2.07
CA VAL A 21 -10.38 7.80 1.00
C VAL A 21 -9.14 6.99 1.38
N PRO A 22 -8.47 7.23 2.53
CA PRO A 22 -7.39 6.36 3.01
C PRO A 22 -7.83 4.90 3.18
N ALA A 23 -9.05 4.65 3.69
CA ALA A 23 -9.57 3.30 3.87
C ALA A 23 -9.73 2.56 2.53
N MET A 24 -10.30 3.20 1.50
CA MET A 24 -10.41 2.62 0.16
C MET A 24 -9.04 2.40 -0.50
N TRP A 25 -8.08 3.31 -0.28
CA TRP A 25 -6.72 3.12 -0.76
C TRP A 25 -6.07 1.90 -0.10
N ALA A 26 -6.20 1.76 1.22
CA ALA A 26 -5.65 0.61 1.96
C ALA A 26 -6.32 -0.70 1.53
N ASP A 27 -7.64 -0.69 1.33
CA ASP A 27 -8.37 -1.86 0.81
C ASP A 27 -7.81 -2.28 -0.55
N ARG A 28 -7.70 -1.32 -1.49
CA ARG A 28 -7.26 -1.62 -2.85
C ARG A 28 -5.79 -1.97 -3.00
N ASN A 29 -4.90 -1.40 -2.18
CA ASN A 29 -3.45 -1.52 -2.38
C ASN A 29 -2.75 -2.37 -1.33
N VAL A 30 -3.40 -2.66 -0.20
CA VAL A 30 -2.82 -3.45 0.91
C VAL A 30 -3.63 -4.71 1.16
N VAL A 31 -4.96 -4.60 1.27
CA VAL A 31 -5.83 -5.76 1.57
C VAL A 31 -6.03 -6.63 0.34
N GLN A 32 -6.25 -6.05 -0.83
CA GLN A 32 -6.43 -6.80 -2.07
C GLN A 32 -5.08 -7.27 -2.63
N GLU A 33 -4.95 -8.58 -2.84
CA GLU A 33 -3.73 -9.26 -3.33
C GLU A 33 -3.13 -8.58 -4.58
N GLY A 34 -3.96 -8.37 -5.61
CA GLY A 34 -3.49 -7.80 -6.88
C GLY A 34 -2.95 -6.37 -6.73
N GLY A 35 -3.55 -5.57 -5.85
CA GLY A 35 -3.06 -4.21 -5.58
C GLY A 35 -1.80 -4.21 -4.74
N PHE A 36 -1.65 -5.14 -3.79
CA PHE A 36 -0.42 -5.30 -3.02
C PHE A 36 0.76 -5.73 -3.90
N VAL A 37 0.52 -6.66 -4.84
CA VAL A 37 1.51 -7.04 -5.86
C VAL A 37 1.90 -5.84 -6.73
N ALA A 38 0.93 -5.03 -7.17
CA ALA A 38 1.21 -3.83 -7.95
C ALA A 38 1.99 -2.77 -7.16
N LEU A 39 1.63 -2.59 -5.88
CA LEU A 39 2.28 -1.64 -4.97
C LEU A 39 3.75 -2.00 -4.72
N THR A 40 4.06 -3.29 -4.63
CA THR A 40 5.41 -3.80 -4.33
C THR A 40 6.23 -4.13 -5.58
N ALA A 41 5.63 -4.12 -6.77
CA ALA A 41 6.33 -4.38 -8.02
C ALA A 41 7.56 -3.46 -8.27
N PRO A 42 7.55 -2.16 -7.90
CA PRO A 42 8.72 -1.31 -8.02
C PRO A 42 9.90 -1.74 -7.15
N LEU A 43 9.65 -2.31 -5.96
CA LEU A 43 10.72 -2.78 -5.07
C LEU A 43 11.54 -3.88 -5.75
N GLY A 44 10.87 -4.81 -6.43
CA GLY A 44 11.54 -5.84 -7.22
C GLY A 44 12.41 -5.30 -8.35
N LYS A 45 12.31 -4.02 -8.73
CA LYS A 45 13.15 -3.42 -9.79
C LYS A 45 14.26 -2.54 -9.23
N ASP A 46 14.28 -2.28 -7.92
CA ASP A 46 15.29 -1.42 -7.31
C ASP A 46 16.62 -2.18 -7.13
N PRO A 47 17.72 -1.76 -7.78
CA PRO A 47 18.99 -2.49 -7.72
C PRO A 47 19.57 -2.57 -6.29
N ALA A 48 19.31 -1.56 -5.46
CA ALA A 48 19.82 -1.50 -4.11
C ALA A 48 19.05 -2.47 -3.18
N PHE A 49 17.75 -2.63 -3.40
CA PHE A 49 16.90 -3.63 -2.77
C PHE A 49 17.27 -5.04 -3.23
N GLN A 50 17.37 -5.26 -4.54
CA GLN A 50 17.75 -6.53 -5.16
C GLN A 50 19.04 -7.09 -4.57
N LYS A 51 20.10 -6.27 -4.47
CA LYS A 51 21.39 -6.68 -3.88
C LYS A 51 21.27 -7.09 -2.41
N ARG A 52 20.41 -6.41 -1.65
CA ARG A 52 20.19 -6.72 -0.23
C ARG A 52 19.32 -7.95 -0.03
N LEU A 53 18.30 -8.13 -0.88
CA LEU A 53 17.46 -9.32 -0.89
C LEU A 53 18.30 -10.56 -1.25
N ALA A 54 19.19 -10.44 -2.24
CA ALA A 54 20.15 -11.48 -2.60
C ALA A 54 21.01 -11.90 -1.40
N ALA A 55 21.65 -10.93 -0.73
CA ALA A 55 22.46 -11.19 0.46
C ALA A 55 21.65 -11.85 1.60
N ALA A 56 20.44 -11.34 1.88
CA ALA A 56 19.56 -11.90 2.90
C ALA A 56 19.16 -13.35 2.60
N THR A 57 18.84 -13.64 1.33
CA THR A 57 18.48 -14.99 0.88
C THR A 57 19.64 -15.96 1.11
N VAL A 58 20.88 -15.55 0.81
CA VAL A 58 22.08 -16.35 1.09
C VAL A 58 22.21 -16.61 2.59
N ASP A 59 22.13 -15.59 3.43
CA ASP A 59 22.28 -15.77 4.88
C ASP A 59 21.17 -16.63 5.50
N THR A 60 19.93 -16.54 5.01
CA THR A 60 18.85 -17.44 5.41
C THR A 60 19.11 -18.89 4.99
N LEU A 61 19.53 -19.12 3.74
CA LEU A 61 19.87 -20.47 3.26
C LEU A 61 21.06 -21.07 4.02
N MET A 62 22.01 -20.23 4.47
CA MET A 62 23.17 -20.63 5.28
C MET A 62 22.84 -20.86 6.75
N SER A 63 21.67 -20.43 7.22
CA SER A 63 21.26 -20.58 8.61
C SER A 63 20.15 -21.62 8.78
N GLY A 64 19.54 -22.08 7.68
CA GLY A 64 18.54 -23.14 7.67
C GLY A 64 19.15 -24.53 7.45
N ASP A 65 18.34 -25.56 7.73
CA ASP A 65 18.72 -26.98 7.57
C ASP A 65 18.82 -27.46 6.10
N LEU A 66 18.72 -26.54 5.14
CA LEU A 66 18.71 -26.83 3.70
C LEU A 66 20.09 -27.25 3.19
N ILE A 67 21.17 -26.82 3.84
CA ILE A 67 22.55 -27.11 3.42
C ILE A 67 23.28 -27.79 4.58
N PRO A 68 23.83 -29.00 4.40
CA PRO A 68 24.62 -29.64 5.43
C PRO A 68 25.85 -28.80 5.83
N ASP A 69 26.16 -28.73 7.13
CA ASP A 69 27.25 -27.90 7.69
C ASP A 69 28.59 -28.04 6.95
N TYR A 70 28.94 -29.26 6.52
CA TYR A 70 30.19 -29.54 5.83
C TYR A 70 30.26 -28.97 4.40
N LEU A 71 29.13 -28.59 3.81
CA LEU A 71 29.04 -27.96 2.48
C LEU A 71 28.89 -26.44 2.54
N MET A 72 28.61 -25.85 3.70
CA MET A 72 28.36 -24.41 3.85
C MET A 72 29.48 -23.54 3.25
N ALA A 73 30.74 -23.87 3.54
CA ALA A 73 31.90 -23.11 3.05
C ALA A 73 32.09 -23.19 1.52
N LEU A 74 31.63 -24.29 0.90
CA LEU A 74 31.68 -24.50 -0.56
C LEU A 74 30.45 -23.92 -1.26
N ALA A 75 29.30 -23.91 -0.59
CA ALA A 75 28.03 -23.44 -1.13
C ALA A 75 27.94 -21.90 -1.16
N ARG A 76 28.50 -21.21 -0.16
CA ARG A 76 28.38 -19.74 -0.05
C ARG A 76 28.80 -18.96 -1.31
N PRO A 77 29.98 -19.16 -1.93
CA PRO A 77 30.39 -18.41 -3.12
C PRO A 77 29.48 -18.66 -4.32
N VAL A 78 28.98 -19.90 -4.45
CA VAL A 78 28.04 -20.29 -5.50
C VAL A 78 26.69 -19.60 -5.30
N LEU A 79 26.19 -19.58 -4.06
CA LEU A 79 24.93 -18.92 -3.70
C LEU A 79 25.01 -17.40 -3.85
N GLU A 80 26.12 -16.76 -3.46
CA GLU A 80 26.33 -15.33 -3.67
C GLU A 80 26.32 -14.99 -5.16
N THR A 81 27.04 -15.76 -5.99
CA THR A 81 27.07 -15.57 -7.45
C THR A 81 25.69 -15.81 -8.08
N ALA A 82 24.98 -16.83 -7.60
CA ALA A 82 23.65 -17.16 -8.10
C ALA A 82 22.61 -16.12 -7.66
N ALA A 83 22.69 -15.59 -6.45
CA ALA A 83 21.81 -14.53 -5.95
C ALA A 83 22.06 -13.18 -6.66
N ASP A 84 23.32 -12.85 -6.95
CA ASP A 84 23.69 -11.66 -7.74
C ASP A 84 23.21 -11.74 -9.20
N SER A 85 23.12 -12.95 -9.77
CA SER A 85 22.60 -13.17 -11.13
C SER A 85 21.09 -13.38 -11.19
N LEU A 86 20.46 -13.77 -10.07
CA LEU A 86 19.02 -14.06 -9.99
C LEU A 86 18.17 -12.89 -10.45
N THR A 87 18.53 -11.66 -10.08
CA THR A 87 17.73 -10.47 -10.41
C THR A 87 17.88 -10.02 -11.85
N GLY A 88 18.90 -10.52 -12.55
CA GLY A 88 19.08 -10.36 -14.00
C GLY A 88 18.34 -11.38 -14.85
N LEU A 89 17.71 -12.40 -14.25
CA LEU A 89 16.98 -13.43 -14.98
C LEU A 89 15.66 -12.87 -15.56
N PRO A 90 15.28 -13.27 -16.79
CA PRO A 90 14.06 -12.79 -17.43
C PRO A 90 12.79 -13.17 -16.63
N ASP A 91 12.83 -14.30 -15.91
CA ASP A 91 11.71 -14.79 -15.11
C ASP A 91 11.63 -14.12 -13.71
N TYR A 92 12.65 -13.36 -13.29
CA TYR A 92 12.71 -12.75 -11.95
C TYR A 92 11.49 -11.89 -11.59
N PRO A 93 10.98 -10.98 -12.46
CA PRO A 93 9.80 -10.18 -12.14
C PRO A 93 8.56 -11.04 -11.84
N SER A 94 8.43 -12.19 -12.51
CA SER A 94 7.32 -13.11 -12.28
C SER A 94 7.49 -13.89 -10.96
N ALA A 95 8.71 -14.31 -10.64
CA ALA A 95 9.03 -14.97 -9.37
C ALA A 95 8.83 -14.02 -8.18
N TRP A 96 9.26 -12.76 -8.31
CA TRP A 96 9.00 -11.72 -7.31
C TRP A 96 7.50 -11.51 -7.08
N ALA A 97 6.71 -11.38 -8.17
CA ALA A 97 5.27 -11.20 -8.06
C ALA A 97 4.59 -12.39 -7.38
N GLU A 98 5.03 -13.63 -7.63
CA GLU A 98 4.52 -14.82 -6.97
C GLU A 98 4.93 -14.88 -5.49
N THR A 99 6.18 -14.54 -5.15
CA THR A 99 6.63 -14.45 -3.75
C THR A 99 5.78 -13.46 -2.95
N VAL A 100 5.56 -12.26 -3.47
CA VAL A 100 4.69 -11.27 -2.83
C VAL A 100 3.26 -11.79 -2.70
N ARG A 101 2.74 -12.43 -3.74
CA ARG A 101 1.37 -12.98 -3.76
C ARG A 101 1.17 -14.06 -2.70
N LYS A 102 2.05 -15.05 -2.64
CA LYS A 102 1.97 -16.13 -1.65
C LYS A 102 2.14 -15.59 -0.23
N SER A 103 3.08 -14.67 -0.02
CA SER A 103 3.28 -14.01 1.27
C SER A 103 2.05 -13.22 1.71
N HIS A 104 1.39 -12.53 0.78
CA HIS A 104 0.12 -11.85 1.05
C HIS A 104 -0.96 -12.83 1.49
N ARG A 105 -1.16 -13.95 0.79
CA ARG A 105 -2.14 -14.97 1.19
C ARG A 105 -1.90 -15.51 2.59
N LEU A 106 -0.65 -15.78 2.95
CA LEU A 106 -0.28 -16.23 4.30
C LEU A 106 -0.59 -15.16 5.35
N SER A 107 -0.28 -13.90 5.04
CA SER A 107 -0.49 -12.75 5.92
C SER A 107 -1.96 -12.47 6.24
N PHE A 108 -2.87 -12.82 5.30
CA PHE A 108 -4.31 -12.58 5.41
C PHE A 108 -5.12 -13.87 5.62
N ALA A 109 -4.46 -15.03 5.74
CA ALA A 109 -5.13 -16.30 5.99
C ALA A 109 -5.69 -16.38 7.42
N ASP A 110 -6.79 -17.13 7.57
CA ASP A 110 -7.31 -17.49 8.88
C ASP A 110 -6.23 -18.31 9.63
N PRO A 111 -5.85 -17.94 10.87
CA PRO A 111 -4.90 -18.69 11.68
C PRO A 111 -5.16 -20.21 11.71
N GLY A 112 -6.42 -20.64 11.69
CA GLY A 112 -6.80 -22.06 11.68
C GLY A 112 -6.52 -22.79 10.37
N THR A 113 -6.15 -22.07 9.32
CA THR A 113 -5.88 -22.60 7.96
C THR A 113 -4.41 -22.50 7.56
N LEU A 114 -3.56 -21.97 8.44
CA LEU A 114 -2.14 -21.83 8.18
C LEU A 114 -1.42 -23.20 8.15
N PRO A 115 -0.36 -23.36 7.34
CA PRO A 115 0.50 -24.53 7.39
C PRO A 115 1.09 -24.73 8.79
N PRO A 116 1.40 -25.99 9.20
CA PRO A 116 2.01 -26.27 10.50
C PRO A 116 3.35 -25.55 10.71
N GLU A 117 4.08 -25.25 9.62
CA GLU A 117 5.36 -24.55 9.66
C GLU A 117 5.22 -23.01 9.75
N ALA A 118 4.02 -22.46 9.56
CA ALA A 118 3.78 -21.02 9.64
C ALA A 118 3.38 -20.61 11.06
N ASP A 119 4.06 -19.61 11.63
CA ASP A 119 3.67 -19.08 12.92
C ASP A 119 2.41 -18.20 12.79
N ALA A 120 1.34 -18.63 13.46
CA ALA A 120 0.06 -17.91 13.51
C ALA A 120 0.15 -16.55 14.22
N THR A 121 1.30 -16.17 14.76
CA THR A 121 1.50 -14.89 15.44
C THR A 121 2.33 -13.91 14.62
N THR A 122 3.08 -14.34 13.60
CA THR A 122 4.00 -13.48 12.84
C THR A 122 3.59 -13.34 11.36
N LEU A 123 4.32 -12.50 10.62
CA LEU A 123 4.19 -12.37 9.17
C LEU A 123 5.20 -13.30 8.49
N THR A 124 4.69 -14.22 7.69
CA THR A 124 5.50 -15.21 6.98
C THR A 124 5.67 -14.83 5.51
N LEU A 125 6.91 -14.80 5.05
CA LEU A 125 7.31 -14.56 3.66
C LEU A 125 7.58 -15.90 2.98
N ASP A 126 6.92 -16.18 1.85
CA ASP A 126 7.19 -17.37 1.03
C ASP A 126 8.15 -17.01 -0.12
N ILE A 127 9.43 -17.33 0.08
CA ILE A 127 10.48 -17.15 -0.92
C ILE A 127 10.64 -18.38 -1.85
N GLY A 128 9.80 -19.40 -1.70
CA GLY A 128 9.81 -20.61 -2.54
C GLY A 128 9.87 -20.32 -4.05
N PRO A 129 9.12 -19.34 -4.59
CA PRO A 129 9.22 -18.96 -6.01
C PRO A 129 10.61 -18.45 -6.44
N LEU A 130 11.30 -17.70 -5.57
CA LEU A 130 12.67 -17.24 -5.84
C LEU A 130 13.67 -18.39 -5.74
N VAL A 131 13.49 -19.30 -4.78
CA VAL A 131 14.30 -20.51 -4.63
C VAL A 131 14.10 -21.46 -5.82
N GLY A 132 12.88 -21.59 -6.33
CA GLY A 132 12.56 -22.33 -7.55
C GLY A 132 13.25 -21.78 -8.78
N LEU A 133 13.27 -20.45 -8.93
CA LEU A 133 14.00 -19.80 -10.02
C LEU A 133 15.52 -20.03 -9.92
N LEU A 134 16.07 -19.98 -8.70
CA LEU A 134 17.48 -20.26 -8.42
C LEU A 134 17.84 -21.72 -8.76
N ALA A 135 17.02 -22.68 -8.31
CA ALA A 135 17.23 -24.10 -8.59
C ALA A 135 17.15 -24.42 -10.08
N LYS A 136 16.20 -23.82 -10.80
CA LYS A 136 16.09 -23.93 -12.26
C LYS A 136 17.37 -23.43 -12.96
N GLN A 137 17.90 -22.28 -12.56
CA GLN A 137 19.14 -21.74 -13.11
C GLN A 137 20.35 -22.65 -12.86
N VAL A 138 20.45 -23.24 -11.66
CA VAL A 138 21.51 -24.19 -11.31
C VAL A 138 21.36 -25.49 -12.12
N ALA A 139 20.14 -26.01 -12.25
CA ALA A 139 19.87 -27.20 -13.04
C ALA A 139 20.20 -27.00 -14.54
N ASP A 140 19.84 -25.85 -15.11
CA ASP A 140 20.11 -25.52 -16.51
C ASP A 140 21.62 -25.35 -16.78
N SER A 141 22.37 -24.79 -15.83
CA SER A 141 23.82 -24.55 -15.97
C SER A 141 24.68 -25.77 -15.68
N THR A 142 24.29 -26.63 -14.72
CA THR A 142 25.08 -27.80 -14.29
C THR A 142 24.58 -29.13 -14.85
N LYS A 143 23.38 -29.15 -15.46
CA LYS A 143 22.64 -30.36 -15.89
C LYS A 143 22.34 -31.35 -14.77
N LEU A 144 22.43 -30.92 -13.51
CA LEU A 144 22.07 -31.72 -12.34
C LEU A 144 20.58 -31.52 -12.02
N PRO A 145 19.84 -32.58 -11.67
CA PRO A 145 18.47 -32.44 -11.20
C PRO A 145 18.50 -31.82 -9.81
N VAL A 146 18.08 -30.56 -9.71
CA VAL A 146 17.89 -29.85 -8.44
C VAL A 146 16.41 -29.57 -8.30
N GLU A 147 15.74 -30.26 -7.39
CA GLU A 147 14.35 -29.96 -7.01
C GLU A 147 14.36 -28.84 -5.97
N ALA A 148 13.58 -27.79 -6.23
CA ALA A 148 13.31 -26.75 -5.24
C ALA A 148 12.09 -27.13 -4.39
N PRO A 149 12.07 -26.79 -3.10
CA PRO A 149 10.87 -26.88 -2.29
C PRO A 149 9.77 -25.94 -2.83
N ASP A 150 8.53 -26.41 -2.83
CA ASP A 150 7.35 -25.64 -3.31
C ASP A 150 7.03 -24.41 -2.43
N GLN A 151 7.46 -24.45 -1.16
CA GLN A 151 7.31 -23.39 -0.18
C GLN A 151 8.59 -23.26 0.64
N VAL A 152 9.04 -22.02 0.84
CA VAL A 152 10.13 -21.71 1.76
C VAL A 152 9.67 -20.52 2.59
N LEU A 153 9.20 -20.84 3.80
CA LEU A 153 8.59 -19.90 4.72
C LEU A 153 9.67 -19.28 5.61
N ILE A 154 9.68 -17.95 5.69
CA ILE A 154 10.53 -17.19 6.61
C ILE A 154 9.62 -16.30 7.44
N ASP A 155 9.70 -16.40 8.76
CA ASP A 155 9.04 -15.45 9.64
C ASP A 155 9.83 -14.14 9.66
N VAL A 156 9.22 -13.07 9.15
CA VAL A 156 9.86 -11.75 9.01
C VAL A 156 9.19 -10.70 9.89
N GLY A 157 8.16 -11.08 10.66
CA GLY A 157 7.33 -10.12 11.39
C GLY A 157 7.27 -10.29 12.88
N GLU A 158 6.89 -9.20 13.55
CA GLU A 158 6.53 -9.20 14.96
C GLU A 158 5.01 -9.38 15.17
N PRO A 159 4.56 -9.92 16.33
CA PRO A 159 3.14 -10.11 16.65
C PRO A 159 2.29 -8.84 16.56
N THR A 160 2.89 -7.68 16.75
CA THR A 160 2.24 -6.37 16.64
C THR A 160 1.78 -6.06 15.22
N GLN A 161 2.45 -6.59 14.20
CA GLN A 161 2.11 -6.36 12.79
C GLN A 161 0.84 -7.11 12.37
N ARG A 162 0.59 -8.30 12.94
CA ARG A 162 -0.63 -9.07 12.68
C ARG A 162 -1.89 -8.35 13.16
N GLN A 163 -1.84 -7.74 14.35
CA GLN A 163 -2.95 -6.93 14.87
C GLN A 163 -3.26 -5.71 13.99
N VAL A 164 -2.24 -5.11 13.37
CA VAL A 164 -2.44 -4.00 12.42
C VAL A 164 -3.13 -4.51 11.16
N ILE A 165 -2.71 -5.65 10.62
CA ILE A 165 -3.32 -6.26 9.43
C ILE A 165 -4.78 -6.63 9.69
N GLU A 166 -5.11 -7.23 10.84
CA GLU A 166 -6.49 -7.55 11.21
C GLU A 166 -7.36 -6.29 11.26
N ARG A 167 -6.87 -5.21 11.90
CA ARG A 167 -7.59 -3.93 11.98
C ARG A 167 -7.79 -3.32 10.59
N VAL A 168 -6.74 -3.32 9.77
CA VAL A 168 -6.81 -2.80 8.39
C VAL A 168 -7.78 -3.63 7.55
N SER A 169 -7.74 -4.96 7.65
CA SER A 169 -8.63 -5.88 6.92
C SER A 169 -10.09 -5.69 7.32
N ALA A 170 -10.37 -5.44 8.60
CA ALA A 170 -11.72 -5.17 9.08
C ALA A 170 -12.23 -3.79 8.66
N PHE A 171 -11.38 -2.76 8.70
CA PHE A 171 -11.79 -1.37 8.54
C PHE A 171 -11.75 -0.88 7.09
N ALA A 172 -10.77 -1.31 6.30
CA ALA A 172 -10.54 -0.80 4.95
C ALA A 172 -11.74 -1.04 4.00
N PRO A 173 -12.40 -2.22 3.99
CA PRO A 173 -13.59 -2.45 3.16
C PRO A 173 -14.78 -1.55 3.54
N MET A 174 -14.87 -1.10 4.79
CA MET A 174 -15.94 -0.17 5.20
C MET A 174 -15.82 1.19 4.51
N GLY A 175 -14.66 1.52 3.94
CA GLY A 175 -14.42 2.77 3.20
C GLY A 175 -15.44 3.04 2.09
N TYR A 176 -15.95 2.01 1.41
CA TYR A 176 -16.98 2.17 0.37
C TYR A 176 -18.32 2.65 0.94
N ALA A 177 -18.75 2.08 2.07
CA ALA A 177 -19.97 2.49 2.76
C ALA A 177 -19.85 3.91 3.33
N VAL A 178 -18.69 4.24 3.92
CA VAL A 178 -18.40 5.59 4.43
C VAL A 178 -18.36 6.61 3.28
N THR A 179 -17.84 6.23 2.11
CA THR A 179 -17.87 7.07 0.90
C THR A 179 -19.31 7.34 0.43
N ALA A 180 -20.17 6.32 0.43
CA ALA A 180 -21.58 6.49 0.10
C ALA A 180 -22.27 7.45 1.09
N ALA A 181 -22.01 7.31 2.39
CA ALA A 181 -22.51 8.23 3.41
C ALA A 181 -22.01 9.67 3.21
N ALA A 182 -20.73 9.84 2.84
CA ALA A 182 -20.18 11.16 2.50
C ALA A 182 -20.91 11.78 1.29
N GLY A 183 -21.16 10.99 0.24
CA GLY A 183 -21.92 11.42 -0.94
C GLY A 183 -23.34 11.86 -0.59
N ILE A 184 -24.03 11.10 0.26
CA ILE A 184 -25.37 11.45 0.77
C ILE A 184 -25.32 12.77 1.56
N ALA A 185 -24.33 12.94 2.44
CA ALA A 185 -24.16 14.17 3.21
C ALA A 185 -23.95 15.40 2.29
N PHE A 186 -23.12 15.28 1.25
CA PHE A 186 -22.94 16.35 0.27
C PHE A 186 -24.22 16.62 -0.55
N ALA A 187 -24.99 15.58 -0.90
CA ALA A 187 -26.27 15.74 -1.58
C ALA A 187 -27.29 16.49 -0.70
N ILE A 188 -27.40 16.12 0.58
CA ILE A 188 -28.23 16.82 1.58
C ILE A 188 -27.79 18.28 1.69
N ALA A 189 -26.49 18.55 1.73
CA ALA A 189 -25.97 19.92 1.78
C ALA A 189 -26.43 20.74 0.56
N LEU A 190 -26.34 20.18 -0.65
CA LEU A 190 -26.75 20.85 -1.88
C LEU A 190 -28.26 21.13 -1.95
N VAL A 191 -29.10 20.20 -1.47
CA VAL A 191 -30.56 20.34 -1.45
C VAL A 191 -31.01 21.33 -0.37
N ALA A 192 -30.42 21.27 0.82
CA ALA A 192 -30.76 22.15 1.93
C ALA A 192 -30.30 23.61 1.70
N ALA A 193 -29.21 23.80 0.95
CA ALA A 193 -28.58 25.10 0.77
C ALA A 193 -29.45 26.12 0.04
N ARG A 194 -29.62 27.29 0.66
CA ARG A 194 -30.23 28.46 0.03
C ARG A 194 -29.36 29.04 -1.11
N ARG A 195 -28.04 28.81 -1.07
CA ARG A 195 -27.06 29.29 -2.06
C ARG A 195 -26.14 28.13 -2.44
N ARG A 196 -26.47 27.39 -3.51
CA ARG A 196 -25.71 26.20 -3.94
C ARG A 196 -24.21 26.48 -4.16
N TRP A 197 -23.86 27.69 -4.59
CA TRP A 197 -22.48 28.11 -4.78
C TRP A 197 -21.62 28.01 -3.51
N SER A 198 -22.20 28.25 -2.32
CA SER A 198 -21.44 28.21 -1.07
C SER A 198 -21.11 26.79 -0.63
N VAL A 199 -21.97 25.82 -0.97
CA VAL A 199 -21.70 24.39 -0.74
C VAL A 199 -20.58 23.91 -1.64
N LEU A 200 -20.60 24.29 -2.92
CA LEU A 200 -19.53 23.92 -3.86
C LEU A 200 -18.19 24.54 -3.46
N ALA A 201 -18.18 25.84 -3.13
CA ALA A 201 -16.98 26.51 -2.67
C ALA A 201 -16.47 25.94 -1.33
N GLY A 202 -17.35 25.70 -0.36
CA GLY A 202 -16.99 25.13 0.94
C GLY A 202 -16.48 23.69 0.84
N THR A 203 -17.13 22.85 0.04
CA THR A 203 -16.69 21.47 -0.21
C THR A 203 -15.36 21.45 -0.96
N GLY A 204 -15.20 22.30 -1.97
CA GLY A 204 -13.95 22.41 -2.73
C GLY A 204 -12.78 22.86 -1.87
N ALA A 205 -12.97 23.91 -1.06
CA ALA A 205 -11.97 24.37 -0.10
C ALA A 205 -11.64 23.30 0.94
N GLY A 206 -12.66 22.62 1.48
CA GLY A 206 -12.48 21.52 2.43
C GLY A 206 -11.71 20.35 1.83
N ALA A 207 -12.01 19.95 0.60
CA ALA A 207 -11.30 18.89 -0.10
C ALA A 207 -9.81 19.24 -0.36
N LEU A 208 -9.51 20.50 -0.66
CA LEU A 208 -8.12 20.98 -0.77
C LEU A 208 -7.37 20.90 0.57
N VAL A 209 -8.03 21.27 1.68
CA VAL A 209 -7.47 21.11 3.02
C VAL A 209 -7.22 19.64 3.34
N LEU A 210 -8.18 18.76 3.03
CA LEU A 210 -8.03 17.31 3.22
C LEU A 210 -6.87 16.74 2.39
N ALA A 211 -6.72 17.16 1.13
CA ALA A 211 -5.60 16.74 0.29
C ALA A 211 -4.25 17.14 0.92
N GLY A 212 -4.14 18.36 1.44
CA GLY A 212 -2.95 18.81 2.17
C GLY A 212 -2.70 17.99 3.45
N LEU A 213 -3.75 17.73 4.24
CA LEU A 213 -3.66 16.93 5.46
C LEU A 213 -3.24 15.48 5.16
N TRP A 214 -3.77 14.87 4.10
CA TRP A 214 -3.37 13.54 3.66
C TRP A 214 -1.91 13.48 3.24
N LYS A 215 -1.42 14.51 2.53
CA LYS A 215 0.00 14.57 2.14
C LYS A 215 0.91 14.64 3.37
N LEU A 216 0.60 15.54 4.31
CA LEU A 216 1.36 15.65 5.55
C LEU A 216 1.31 14.37 6.39
N ALA A 217 0.13 13.73 6.47
CA ALA A 217 -0.04 12.48 7.21
C ALA A 217 0.73 11.32 6.56
N ALA A 218 0.73 11.22 5.22
CA ALA A 218 1.48 10.20 4.50
C ALA A 218 2.99 10.36 4.69
N ASP A 219 3.50 11.58 4.57
CA ASP A 219 4.93 11.88 4.76
C ASP A 219 5.37 11.63 6.22
N ALA A 220 4.53 12.02 7.19
CA ALA A 220 4.78 11.75 8.61
C ALA A 220 4.74 10.25 8.94
N ALA A 221 3.79 9.50 8.37
CA ALA A 221 3.68 8.06 8.56
C ALA A 221 4.88 7.32 7.96
N ALA A 222 5.31 7.71 6.75
CA ALA A 222 6.52 7.17 6.13
C ALA A 222 7.77 7.45 6.97
N GLY A 223 7.91 8.69 7.48
CA GLY A 223 9.01 9.06 8.37
C GLY A 223 9.02 8.27 9.67
N ALA A 224 7.85 8.08 10.30
CA ALA A 224 7.71 7.29 11.52
C ALA A 224 8.07 5.82 11.29
N ALA A 225 7.57 5.21 10.20
CA ALA A 225 7.87 3.82 9.85
C ALA A 225 9.37 3.60 9.63
N ILE A 226 10.05 4.52 8.95
CA ILE A 226 11.49 4.48 8.74
C ILE A 226 12.25 4.63 10.07
N ALA A 227 11.81 5.54 10.95
CA ALA A 227 12.45 5.76 12.25
C ALA A 227 12.34 4.57 13.21
N THR A 228 11.26 3.79 13.12
CA THR A 228 11.04 2.57 13.92
C THR A 228 11.55 1.29 13.24
N SER A 229 12.12 1.39 12.04
CA SER A 229 12.60 0.22 11.31
C SER A 229 13.80 -0.44 12.00
N SER A 230 13.97 -1.74 11.79
CA SER A 230 15.04 -2.53 12.42
C SER A 230 16.42 -1.91 12.16
N ALA A 231 17.34 -2.03 13.13
CA ALA A 231 18.75 -1.70 12.91
C ALA A 231 19.41 -2.59 11.83
N GLU A 232 18.78 -3.72 11.49
CA GLU A 232 19.22 -4.62 10.45
C GLU A 232 19.05 -3.99 9.06
N LYS A 233 20.12 -4.05 8.25
CA LYS A 233 20.25 -3.29 6.99
C LYS A 233 19.18 -3.65 5.93
N VAL A 234 18.68 -4.89 5.94
CA VAL A 234 17.76 -5.39 4.91
C VAL A 234 16.33 -4.96 5.21
N ALA A 235 15.81 -5.27 6.39
CA ALA A 235 14.46 -4.88 6.81
C ALA A 235 14.28 -3.35 6.89
N GLY A 236 15.32 -2.60 7.29
CA GLY A 236 15.31 -1.14 7.21
C GLY A 236 15.19 -0.59 5.78
N THR A 237 15.88 -1.22 4.82
CA THR A 237 15.79 -0.81 3.39
C THR A 237 14.44 -1.19 2.81
N PHE A 238 13.92 -2.39 3.08
CA PHE A 238 12.58 -2.80 2.65
C PHE A 238 11.52 -1.82 3.16
N THR A 239 11.57 -1.45 4.45
CA THR A 239 10.62 -0.51 5.06
C THR A 239 10.66 0.84 4.35
N LYS A 240 11.86 1.35 4.04
CA LYS A 240 12.04 2.60 3.32
C LYS A 240 11.46 2.54 1.90
N GLU A 241 11.81 1.54 1.11
CA GLU A 241 11.36 1.43 -0.28
C GLU A 241 9.85 1.12 -0.36
N PHE A 242 9.33 0.33 0.57
CA PHE A 242 7.89 0.11 0.72
C PHE A 242 7.16 1.41 1.09
N ALA A 243 7.67 2.17 2.06
CA ALA A 243 7.07 3.45 2.45
C ALA A 243 7.09 4.45 1.28
N ALA A 244 8.17 4.48 0.49
CA ALA A 244 8.26 5.31 -0.71
C ALA A 244 7.21 4.91 -1.76
N ALA A 245 7.08 3.61 -2.05
CA ALA A 245 6.08 3.09 -2.99
C ALA A 245 4.64 3.36 -2.51
N ALA A 246 4.36 3.15 -1.22
CA ALA A 246 3.08 3.47 -0.59
C ALA A 246 2.73 4.96 -0.71
N THR A 247 3.70 5.83 -0.41
CA THR A 247 3.51 7.28 -0.49
C THR A 247 3.24 7.71 -1.92
N ALA A 248 4.04 7.23 -2.89
CA ALA A 248 3.86 7.55 -4.30
C ALA A 248 2.51 7.05 -4.86
N SER A 249 2.04 5.87 -4.43
CA SER A 249 0.72 5.36 -4.79
C SER A 249 -0.40 6.26 -4.22
N PHE A 250 -0.30 6.67 -2.96
CA PHE A 250 -1.32 7.50 -2.32
C PHE A 250 -1.32 8.95 -2.84
N GLU A 251 -0.18 9.47 -3.30
CA GLU A 251 -0.08 10.79 -3.94
C GLU A 251 -1.00 10.94 -5.15
N GLN A 252 -1.24 9.87 -5.92
CA GLN A 252 -2.17 9.92 -7.04
C GLN A 252 -3.61 10.19 -6.58
N TRP A 253 -4.01 9.62 -5.45
CA TRP A 253 -5.32 9.85 -4.84
C TRP A 253 -5.45 11.27 -4.29
N ILE A 254 -4.38 11.76 -3.65
CA ILE A 254 -4.29 13.14 -3.17
C ILE A 254 -4.43 14.12 -4.33
N LEU A 255 -3.74 13.88 -5.45
CA LEU A 255 -3.80 14.72 -6.64
C LEU A 255 -5.21 14.75 -7.22
N VAL A 256 -5.85 13.59 -7.40
CA VAL A 256 -7.23 13.50 -7.90
C VAL A 256 -8.20 14.27 -6.99
N ALA A 257 -8.07 14.13 -5.67
CA ALA A 257 -8.90 14.86 -4.72
C ALA A 257 -8.63 16.37 -4.73
N ALA A 258 -7.37 16.79 -4.87
CA ALA A 258 -6.99 18.19 -4.98
C ALA A 258 -7.56 18.82 -6.25
N VAL A 259 -7.47 18.14 -7.40
CA VAL A 259 -8.03 18.60 -8.68
C VAL A 259 -9.56 18.70 -8.59
N ALA A 260 -10.23 17.68 -8.03
CA ALA A 260 -11.67 17.70 -7.82
C ALA A 260 -12.09 18.85 -6.88
N GLY A 261 -11.36 19.05 -5.77
CA GLY A 261 -11.58 20.14 -4.82
C GLY A 261 -11.41 21.51 -5.46
N ALA A 262 -10.34 21.71 -6.24
CA ALA A 262 -10.09 22.94 -6.99
C ALA A 262 -11.19 23.23 -8.01
N ALA A 263 -11.63 22.21 -8.76
CA ALA A 263 -12.72 22.35 -9.72
C ALA A 263 -14.03 22.78 -9.03
N LEU A 264 -14.42 22.11 -7.92
CA LEU A 264 -15.59 22.47 -7.14
C LEU A 264 -15.52 23.90 -6.59
N LEU A 265 -14.33 24.31 -6.11
CA LEU A 265 -14.10 25.66 -5.60
C LEU A 265 -14.29 26.70 -6.71
N VAL A 266 -13.67 26.49 -7.87
CA VAL A 266 -13.78 27.39 -9.03
C VAL A 266 -15.23 27.50 -9.51
N ILE A 267 -15.94 26.38 -9.65
CA ILE A 267 -17.36 26.37 -10.04
C ILE A 267 -18.20 27.15 -9.03
N GLY A 268 -17.95 26.95 -7.73
CA GLY A 268 -18.61 27.71 -6.66
C GLY A 268 -18.37 29.22 -6.76
N LEU A 269 -17.14 29.63 -7.03
CA LEU A 269 -16.79 31.05 -7.19
C LEU A 269 -17.42 31.67 -8.45
N ILE A 270 -17.43 30.95 -9.57
CA ILE A 270 -18.08 31.40 -10.81
C ILE A 270 -19.58 31.56 -10.58
N ALA A 271 -20.24 30.57 -9.98
CA ALA A 271 -21.66 30.62 -9.66
C ALA A 271 -22.02 31.77 -8.71
N ARG A 272 -21.14 32.09 -7.75
CA ARG A 272 -21.28 33.27 -6.90
C ARG A 272 -21.27 34.56 -7.73
N SER A 273 -20.31 34.70 -8.66
CA SER A 273 -20.16 35.91 -9.47
C SER A 273 -21.34 36.15 -10.43
N VAL A 274 -21.90 35.08 -11.01
CA VAL A 274 -23.07 35.17 -11.90
C VAL A 274 -24.34 35.51 -11.11
N GLY A 275 -24.52 34.90 -9.93
CA GLY A 275 -25.66 35.18 -9.06
C GLY A 275 -25.65 36.60 -8.47
N ALA A 276 -24.46 37.18 -8.27
CA ALA A 276 -24.32 38.58 -7.83
C ALA A 276 -24.70 39.56 -8.95
N ARG A 277 -24.22 39.33 -10.18
CA ARG A 277 -24.54 40.19 -11.34
C ARG A 277 -26.03 40.27 -11.66
N ARG A 278 -26.75 39.13 -11.64
CA ARG A 278 -28.20 39.09 -11.89
C ARG A 278 -29.04 39.88 -10.88
N ARG A 279 -28.55 40.06 -9.64
CA ARG A 279 -29.25 40.86 -8.63
C ARG A 279 -29.08 42.36 -8.83
N VAL A 280 -27.94 42.77 -9.38
CA VAL A 280 -27.64 44.18 -9.66
C VAL A 280 -28.39 44.66 -10.92
N SER A 281 -28.51 43.80 -11.94
CA SER A 281 -29.17 44.14 -13.21
C SER A 281 -30.70 44.11 -13.18
N GLY A 282 -31.33 43.50 -12.16
CA GLY A 282 -32.80 43.40 -12.03
C GLY A 282 -33.40 44.40 -11.03
N GLY A 283 -32.60 45.34 -10.54
CA GLY A 283 -33.03 46.40 -9.61
C GLY A 283 -32.94 47.81 -10.21
N ALA A 284 -32.79 47.91 -11.52
CA ALA A 284 -32.93 49.13 -12.31
C ALA A 284 -34.21 49.02 -13.15
#